data_AF-A0AAW4KZE4-F1
#
_entry.id   AF-A0AAW4KZE4-F1
#
_cell.length_a   1.000
_cell.length_b   1.000
_cell.length_c   1.000
_cell.angle_alpha   90.00
_cell.angle_beta   90.00
_cell.angle_gamma   90.00
#
_symmetry.space_group_name_H-M   'P 1'
#
loop_
_entity.id
_entity.type
_entity.pdbx_description
1 polymer ?
#
loop_
_entity_poly.entity_id
_entity_poly.type
_entity_poly.pdbx_seq_one_letter_code
_entity_poly.pdbx_strand_id
1 'polypeptide(L)' 'MFNVTPIKGNNQYAAAHYFSAADDYYAKESPGEWQGEGAERLGLTGLIDSVELAKLL' A
#
# COMPACT_ATOMS: atom_id res chain seq x y z
N MET A 1 10.34 -18.15 4.78
CA MET A 1 9.83 -17.69 6.08
C MET A 1 8.89 -16.54 5.80
N PHE A 2 7.63 -16.61 6.24
CA PHE A 2 6.65 -15.53 6.05
C PHE A 2 6.42 -14.85 7.40
N ASN A 3 6.66 -13.54 7.47
CA ASN A 3 6.50 -12.75 8.69
C ASN A 3 5.20 -11.95 8.60
N VAL A 4 4.43 -11.96 9.68
CA VAL A 4 3.17 -11.20 9.77
C VAL A 4 3.34 -10.12 10.83
N THR A 5 3.22 -8.86 10.41
CA THR A 5 3.28 -7.70 11.30
C THR A 5 1.93 -7.00 11.29
N PRO A 6 1.16 -7.01 12.39
CA PRO A 6 -0.07 -6.25 12.50
C PRO A 6 0.20 -4.74 12.42
N ILE A 7 -0.61 -4.02 11.64
CA ILE A 7 -0.54 -2.57 11.48
C ILE A 7 -1.72 -1.94 12.22
N LYS A 8 -1.43 -1.17 13.28
CA LYS A 8 -2.40 -0.51 14.16
C LYS A 8 -1.76 0.67 14.91
N GLY A 9 -2.45 1.82 14.93
CA GLY A 9 -2.04 3.00 15.70
C GLY A 9 -0.69 3.53 15.23
N ASN A 10 0.31 3.55 16.11
CA ASN A 10 1.59 4.25 15.88
C ASN A 10 2.43 3.72 14.69
N ASN A 11 2.14 2.52 14.14
CA ASN A 11 2.82 1.99 12.97
C ASN A 11 2.00 2.08 11.66
N GLN A 12 0.81 2.71 11.67
CA GLN A 12 0.02 2.97 10.45
C GLN A 12 0.79 3.77 9.41
N TYR A 13 1.63 4.71 9.87
CA TYR A 13 2.52 5.48 9.02
C TYR A 13 3.47 4.58 8.21
N ALA A 14 3.88 3.42 8.73
CA ALA A 14 4.74 2.50 7.98
C ALA A 14 4.03 1.89 6.75
N ALA A 15 2.71 1.67 6.82
CA ALA A 15 1.93 1.17 5.69
C ALA A 15 1.69 2.25 4.63
N ALA A 16 1.31 3.45 5.06
CA ALA A 16 1.11 4.59 4.16
C ALA A 16 2.42 4.95 3.45
N HIS A 17 3.55 4.77 4.14
CA HIS A 17 4.85 5.05 3.59
C HIS A 17 5.50 3.89 2.83
N TYR A 18 4.85 2.72 2.72
CA TYR A 18 5.38 1.54 2.03
C TYR A 18 5.83 1.84 0.59
N PHE A 19 5.13 2.74 -0.09
CA PHE A 19 5.48 3.19 -1.45
C PHE A 19 6.17 4.56 -1.51
N SER A 20 6.30 5.27 -0.39
CA SER A 20 6.70 6.69 -0.37
C SER A 20 8.13 6.97 0.11
N ALA A 21 8.78 6.03 0.82
CA ALA A 21 10.04 6.34 1.48
C ALA A 21 10.93 5.10 1.67
N ALA A 22 11.56 4.66 0.58
CA ALA A 22 12.82 3.94 0.61
C ALA A 22 13.49 4.07 -0.76
N ASP A 23 14.23 5.16 -0.94
CA ASP A 23 15.05 5.51 -2.11
C ASP A 23 14.30 5.65 -3.45
N ASP A 24 14.59 6.73 -4.17
CA ASP A 24 14.01 7.15 -5.47
C ASP A 24 13.94 6.05 -6.56
N TYR A 25 14.56 4.88 -6.35
CA TYR A 25 14.59 3.76 -7.26
C TYR A 25 13.34 2.85 -7.21
N TYR A 26 12.67 2.69 -6.06
CA TYR A 26 11.47 1.84 -5.97
C TYR A 26 10.16 2.61 -6.14
N ALA A 27 10.14 3.88 -5.74
CA ALA A 27 8.98 4.74 -5.94
C ALA A 27 8.72 5.08 -7.42
N LYS A 28 9.75 4.96 -8.29
CA LYS A 28 9.65 5.30 -9.72
C LYS A 28 9.26 4.14 -10.64
N GLU A 29 9.51 2.89 -10.26
CA GLU A 29 9.47 1.76 -11.22
C GLU A 29 8.27 0.82 -11.06
N SER A 30 7.60 0.72 -9.90
CA SER A 30 6.32 0.00 -9.81
C SER A 30 5.55 0.31 -8.53
N PRO A 31 4.42 1.03 -8.61
CA PRO A 31 3.39 0.92 -7.58
C PRO A 31 2.93 -0.54 -7.53
N GLY A 32 2.65 -1.07 -6.33
CA GLY A 32 2.03 -2.40 -6.22
C GLY A 32 0.66 -2.40 -6.90
N GLU A 33 0.01 -3.57 -7.01
CA GLU A 33 -1.33 -3.66 -7.61
C GLU A 33 -2.40 -4.00 -6.56
N TRP A 34 -3.59 -3.43 -6.74
CA TRP A 34 -4.78 -3.80 -5.97
C TRP A 34 -5.15 -5.25 -6.24
N GLN A 35 -5.50 -5.97 -5.17
CA GLN A 35 -5.83 -7.40 -5.22
C GLN A 35 -7.01 -7.72 -4.30
N GLY A 36 -7.76 -8.76 -4.65
CA GLY A 36 -8.83 -9.33 -3.85
C GLY A 36 -10.20 -8.70 -4.05
N GLU A 37 -11.23 -9.46 -3.67
CA GLU A 37 -12.64 -9.13 -3.92
C GLU A 37 -13.08 -7.80 -3.27
N GLY A 38 -12.51 -7.45 -2.12
CA GLY A 38 -12.78 -6.16 -1.47
C GLY A 38 -12.35 -4.96 -2.31
N ALA A 39 -11.21 -5.05 -2.98
CA ALA A 39 -10.71 -4.02 -3.88
C ALA A 39 -11.60 -3.92 -5.14
N GLU A 40 -11.96 -5.06 -5.73
CA GLU A 40 -12.86 -5.11 -6.89
C GLU A 40 -14.22 -4.47 -6.60
N ARG A 41 -14.80 -4.76 -5.43
CA ARG A 41 -16.08 -4.17 -4.99
C ARG A 41 -16.00 -2.66 -4.76
N LEU A 42 -14.81 -2.14 -4.44
CA LEU A 42 -14.54 -0.70 -4.31
C LEU A 42 -14.11 -0.04 -5.63
N GLY A 43 -13.99 -0.81 -6.71
CA GLY A 43 -13.49 -0.32 -8.00
C GLY A 43 -11.99 -0.03 -8.03
N LEU A 44 -11.24 -0.56 -7.06
CA LEU A 44 -9.79 -0.41 -6.95
C LEU A 44 -9.12 -1.55 -7.73
N THR A 45 -8.63 -1.25 -8.93
CA THR A 45 -7.98 -2.24 -9.82
C THR A 45 -6.70 -1.67 -10.44
N GLY A 46 -5.71 -2.53 -10.70
CA GLY A 46 -4.43 -2.11 -11.27
C GLY A 46 -3.53 -1.46 -10.24
N LEU A 47 -2.73 -0.48 -10.68
CA LEU A 47 -1.71 0.16 -9.84
C LEU A 47 -2.31 0.86 -8.62
N ILE A 48 -1.64 0.71 -7.47
CA ILE A 48 -2.00 1.35 -6.22
C ILE A 48 -1.63 2.84 -6.30
N ASP A 49 -2.62 3.69 -6.09
CA ASP A 49 -2.41 5.11 -5.81
C ASP A 49 -2.08 5.30 -4.32
N SER A 50 -0.94 5.94 -4.04
CA SER A 50 -0.46 6.16 -2.67
C SER A 50 -1.39 7.03 -1.82
N VAL A 51 -2.11 7.97 -2.43
CA VAL A 51 -3.07 8.85 -1.77
C VAL A 51 -4.36 8.10 -1.45
N GLU A 52 -4.82 7.22 -2.35
CA GLU A 52 -5.97 6.35 -2.07
C GLU A 52 -5.67 5.32 -0.98
N LEU A 53 -4.49 4.69 -1.03
CA LEU A 53 -4.05 3.76 0.00
C LEU A 53 -3.98 4.44 1.39
N ALA A 54 -3.45 5.67 1.45
CA ALA A 54 -3.35 6.42 2.69
C ALA A 54 -4.73 6.75 3.32
N LYS A 55 -5.82 6.80 2.53
CA LYS A 55 -7.18 7.02 3.05
C LYS A 55 -7.81 5.76 3.66
N LEU A 56 -7.33 4.57 3.28
CA LEU A 56 -7.85 3.29 3.75
C LEU A 56 -7.18 2.78 5.04
N LEU A 57 -6.04 3.36 5.41
CA LEU A 57 -5.21 3.00 6.57
C LEU A 57 -5.53 3.83 7.81
#